data_AF-A0A3N5KXT1-F1
#
_entry.id   AF-A0A3N5KXT1-F1
#
_cell.length_a   1.000
_cell.length_b   1.000
_cell.length_c   1.000
_cell.angle_alpha   90.00
_cell.angle_beta   90.00
_cell.angle_gamma   90.00
#
_symmetry.space_group_name_H-M   'P 1'
#
loop_
_entity.id
_entity.type
_entity.pdbx_description
1 polymer ?
#
loop_
_entity_poly.entity_id
_entity_poly.type
_entity_poly.pdbx_seq_one_letter_code
_entity_poly.pdbx_strand_id
1 'polypeptide(L)'
;TLDVWIDSGSSSRSVLMVRSELRHGCGANGNDWQADMYLEGSDQHRGWFQSSLLLSLAGNGAAPFKTVLTHGFMVDADREKISKSKQGQGGYDKPQTAER
;
A
#
# COMPACT_ATOMS: atom_id res chain seq x y z
N THR A 1 -20.02 -9.68 6.93
CA THR A 1 -18.55 -9.60 7.10
C THR A 1 -18.14 -8.16 6.91
N LEU A 2 -16.96 -7.76 7.39
CA LEU A 2 -16.43 -6.40 7.22
C LEU A 2 -15.91 -6.20 5.79
N ASP A 3 -15.84 -4.96 5.31
CA ASP A 3 -15.33 -4.63 3.98
C ASP A 3 -13.80 -4.81 3.90
N VAL A 4 -13.30 -5.29 2.76
CA VAL A 4 -11.87 -5.60 2.54
C VAL A 4 -10.95 -4.39 2.70
N TRP A 5 -11.46 -3.17 2.47
CA TRP A 5 -10.71 -1.95 2.67
C TRP A 5 -10.52 -1.63 4.15
N ILE A 6 -11.43 -2.08 5.02
CA ILE A 6 -11.26 -1.93 6.47
C ILE A 6 -10.19 -2.92 6.94
N ASP A 7 -10.27 -4.18 6.52
CA ASP A 7 -9.28 -5.20 6.87
C ASP A 7 -7.87 -4.76 6.42
N SER A 8 -7.71 -4.38 5.15
CA SER A 8 -6.42 -3.94 4.62
C SER A 8 -5.94 -2.60 5.21
N GLY A 9 -6.86 -1.65 5.44
CA GLY A 9 -6.55 -0.37 6.06
C GLY A 9 -6.11 -0.48 7.52
N SER A 10 -6.50 -1.55 8.22
CA SER A 10 -6.09 -1.81 9.60
C SER A 10 -4.66 -2.37 9.74
N SER A 11 -3.95 -2.59 8.63
CA SER A 11 -2.62 -3.22 8.60
C SER A 11 -1.57 -2.54 9.48
N SER A 12 -1.56 -1.20 9.58
CA SER A 12 -0.64 -0.48 10.47
C SER A 12 -0.83 -0.86 11.94
N ARG A 13 -2.09 -1.04 12.36
CA ARG A 13 -2.44 -1.48 13.70
C ARG A 13 -2.13 -2.95 13.93
N SER A 14 -2.39 -3.79 12.93
CA SER A 14 -2.19 -5.25 13.04
C SER A 14 -0.73 -5.68 12.89
N VAL A 15 0.12 -4.85 12.27
CA VAL A 15 1.53 -5.18 11.97
C VAL A 15 2.49 -4.22 12.65
N LEU A 16 2.51 -2.93 12.25
CA LEU A 16 3.53 -1.98 12.71
C LEU A 16 3.44 -1.71 14.22
N MET A 17 2.22 -1.65 14.77
CA MET A 17 2.01 -1.46 16.20
C MET A 17 2.28 -2.72 17.03
N VAL A 18 2.07 -3.91 16.47
CA VAL A 18 2.22 -5.18 17.19
C VAL A 18 3.68 -5.64 17.21
N ARG A 19 4.44 -5.41 16.14
CA ARG A 19 5.81 -5.90 15.97
C ARG A 19 6.82 -4.87 16.44
N SER A 20 7.34 -5.04 17.65
CA SER A 20 8.28 -4.10 18.27
C SER A 20 9.57 -3.91 17.47
N GLU A 21 10.01 -4.93 16.72
CA GLU A 21 11.18 -4.87 15.85
C GLU A 21 11.03 -3.93 14.65
N LEU A 22 9.79 -3.55 14.29
CA LEU A 22 9.50 -2.61 13.20
C LEU A 22 9.39 -1.17 13.69
N ARG A 23 9.48 -0.92 15.01
CA ARG A 23 9.40 0.43 15.56
C ARG A 23 10.74 1.12 15.36
N HIS A 24 10.70 2.35 14.89
CA HIS A 24 11.89 3.17 14.68
C HIS A 24 11.97 4.23 15.80
N GLY A 25 13.18 4.52 16.27
CA GLY A 25 13.41 5.39 17.44
C GLY A 25 12.69 6.74 17.36
N CYS A 26 12.29 7.22 18.55
CA CYS A 26 11.44 8.39 18.84
C CYS A 26 10.86 9.15 17.64
N GLY A 27 9.71 8.68 17.13
CA GLY A 27 8.83 9.59 16.41
C GLY A 27 8.56 10.83 17.27
N ALA A 28 8.63 12.03 16.68
CA ALA A 28 8.59 13.32 17.38
C ALA A 28 7.41 13.51 18.35
N ASN A 29 6.39 12.64 18.29
CA ASN A 29 5.16 12.66 19.11
C ASN A 29 4.77 11.28 19.68
N GLY A 30 5.72 10.34 19.85
CA GLY A 30 5.41 8.99 20.35
C GLY A 30 4.81 8.03 19.30
N ASN A 31 4.93 8.37 18.02
CA ASN A 31 4.49 7.54 16.89
C ASN A 31 5.66 6.72 16.30
N ASP A 32 6.35 5.97 17.15
CA ASP A 32 7.48 5.09 16.78
C ASP A 32 7.08 3.96 15.82
N TRP A 33 5.80 3.63 15.76
CA TRP A 33 5.18 2.65 14.88
C TRP A 33 4.87 3.18 13.46
N GLN A 34 4.94 4.49 13.22
CA GLN A 34 4.57 5.08 11.93
C GLN A 34 5.59 4.71 10.86
N ALA A 35 5.13 4.21 9.71
CA ALA A 35 6.02 3.93 8.59
C ALA A 35 6.60 5.22 8.02
N ASP A 36 7.85 5.20 7.58
CA ASP A 36 8.42 6.36 6.87
C ASP A 36 7.72 6.57 5.52
N MET A 37 7.41 5.48 4.80
CA MET A 37 6.80 5.56 3.48
C MET A 37 5.79 4.43 3.23
N TYR A 38 4.68 4.78 2.59
CA TYR A 38 3.81 3.85 1.88
C TYR A 38 4.06 3.96 0.37
N LEU A 39 4.16 2.82 -0.31
CA LEU A 39 4.45 2.73 -1.74
C LEU A 39 3.50 1.74 -2.41
N GLU A 40 2.68 2.23 -3.32
CA GLU A 40 1.74 1.42 -4.11
C GLU A 40 1.40 2.11 -5.44
N GLY A 41 0.65 1.41 -6.30
CA GLY A 41 0.10 1.98 -7.52
C GLY A 41 -0.86 3.15 -7.27
N SER A 42 -0.93 4.08 -8.23
CA SER A 42 -1.80 5.27 -8.13
C SER A 42 -3.30 4.95 -7.94
N ASP A 43 -3.75 3.75 -8.31
CA ASP A 43 -5.12 3.27 -8.07
C ASP A 43 -5.47 3.12 -6.58
N GLN A 44 -4.49 3.06 -5.69
CA GLN A 44 -4.72 2.87 -4.24
C GLN A 44 -5.14 4.15 -3.51
N HIS A 45 -5.13 5.33 -4.15
CA HIS A 45 -5.54 6.59 -3.52
C HIS A 45 -6.99 6.57 -3.00
N ARG A 46 -7.90 5.90 -3.72
CA ARG A 46 -9.32 5.77 -3.31
C ARG A 46 -9.61 4.43 -2.63
N GLY A 47 -8.58 3.65 -2.35
CA GLY A 47 -8.66 2.36 -1.67
C GLY A 47 -7.77 2.37 -0.45
N TRP A 48 -6.69 1.59 -0.50
CA TRP A 48 -5.88 1.28 0.66
C TRP A 48 -5.28 2.50 1.38
N PHE A 49 -4.82 3.53 0.65
CA PHE A 49 -4.27 4.73 1.29
C PHE A 49 -5.32 5.48 2.10
N GLN A 50 -6.49 5.70 1.53
CA GLN A 50 -7.57 6.43 2.19
C GLN A 50 -8.08 5.66 3.41
N SER A 51 -8.30 4.35 3.27
CA SER A 51 -8.77 3.52 4.40
C SER A 51 -7.74 3.42 5.52
N SER A 52 -6.46 3.26 5.19
CA SER A 52 -5.38 3.27 6.19
C SER A 52 -5.30 4.60 6.93
N LEU A 53 -5.39 5.72 6.22
CA LEU A 53 -5.35 7.05 6.81
C LEU A 53 -6.54 7.27 7.76
N LEU A 54 -7.76 6.98 7.31
CA LEU A 54 -8.97 7.21 8.10
C LEU A 54 -9.00 6.35 9.37
N LEU A 55 -8.68 5.06 9.26
CA LEU A 55 -8.67 4.16 10.42
C LEU A 55 -7.59 4.54 11.43
N SER A 56 -6.41 4.92 10.96
CA SER A 56 -5.32 5.33 11.85
C SER A 56 -5.59 6.68 12.51
N LEU A 57 -6.16 7.64 11.79
CA LEU A 57 -6.59 8.91 12.41
C LEU A 57 -7.67 8.68 13.46
N ALA A 58 -8.66 7.82 13.16
CA ALA A 58 -9.73 7.49 14.10
C ALA A 58 -9.23 6.72 15.34
N GLY A 59 -8.32 5.76 15.18
CA GLY A 59 -7.86 4.89 16.26
C GLY A 59 -6.64 5.39 17.02
N ASN A 60 -5.79 6.20 16.37
CA ASN A 60 -4.45 6.54 16.86
C ASN A 60 -4.17 8.06 16.83
N GLY A 61 -5.04 8.87 16.22
CA GLY A 61 -4.84 10.32 16.11
C GLY A 61 -3.69 10.76 15.18
N ALA A 62 -3.11 9.83 14.41
CA ALA A 62 -2.00 10.10 13.51
C ALA A 62 -2.10 9.26 12.23
N ALA A 63 -1.52 9.77 11.14
CA ALA A 63 -1.40 9.02 9.89
C ALA A 63 -0.46 7.81 10.07
N PRO A 64 -0.69 6.69 9.36
CA PRO A 64 0.13 5.50 9.52
C PRO A 64 1.46 5.53 8.77
N PHE A 65 1.66 6.57 7.95
CA PHE A 65 2.86 6.82 7.16
C PHE A 65 3.26 8.30 7.21
N LYS A 66 4.55 8.61 7.04
CA LYS A 66 5.04 9.99 6.93
C LYS A 66 5.01 10.50 5.49
N THR A 67 5.18 9.61 4.51
CA THR A 67 5.17 9.94 3.08
C THR A 67 4.44 8.88 2.26
N VAL A 68 3.82 9.29 1.16
CA VAL A 68 3.24 8.39 0.16
C VAL A 68 3.98 8.57 -1.15
N LEU A 69 4.45 7.47 -1.72
CA LEU A 69 4.99 7.44 -3.08
C LEU A 69 4.06 6.59 -3.95
N THR A 70 3.67 7.13 -5.10
CA THR A 70 2.84 6.40 -6.06
C THR A 70 3.56 6.20 -7.37
N HIS A 71 3.37 5.02 -7.95
CA HIS A 71 3.84 4.71 -9.29
C HIS A 71 2.67 4.51 -10.26
N GLY A 72 2.94 4.72 -11.55
CA GLY A 72 2.00 4.45 -12.62
C GLY A 72 1.80 2.96 -12.88
N PHE A 73 1.01 2.64 -13.90
CA PHE A 73 0.82 1.26 -14.34
C PHE A 73 1.97 0.77 -15.20
N MET A 74 2.29 -0.51 -15.09
CA MET A 74 3.07 -1.20 -16.11
C MET A 74 2.21 -1.35 -17.37
N VAL A 75 2.78 -0.99 -18.51
CA VAL A 75 2.15 -1.09 -19.82
C VAL A 75 2.88 -2.09 -20.70
N ASP A 76 2.16 -2.73 -21.60
CA ASP A 76 2.74 -3.61 -22.62
C ASP A 76 3.33 -2.82 -23.80
N ALA A 77 3.80 -3.53 -24.83
CA ALA A 77 4.38 -2.93 -26.04
C ALA A 77 3.39 -2.02 -26.79
N ASP A 78 2.09 -2.31 -26.67
CA ASP A 78 1.00 -1.56 -27.28
C ASP A 78 0.50 -0.41 -26.39
N ARG A 79 1.22 -0.13 -25.28
CA ARG A 79 0.90 0.88 -24.27
C ARG A 79 -0.41 0.63 -23.53
N GLU A 80 -0.92 -0.59 -23.56
CA GLU A 80 -2.09 -1.00 -22.82
C GLU A 80 -1.69 -1.43 -21.40
N LYS A 81 -2.55 -1.12 -20.43
CA LYS A 81 -2.33 -1.51 -19.02
C LYS A 81 -2.35 -3.04 -18.92
N ILE A 82 -1.29 -3.61 -18.34
CA ILE A 82 -1.24 -5.03 -18.00
C ILE A 82 -2.19 -5.26 -16.80
N SER A 83 -3.18 -6.15 -16.98
CA SER A 83 -4.09 -6.57 -15.93
C SER A 83 -4.31 -8.09 -15.96
N LYS A 84 -4.50 -8.70 -14.78
CA LYS A 84 -4.83 -10.13 -14.67
C LYS A 84 -6.06 -10.54 -15.49
N SER A 85 -7.04 -9.63 -15.61
CA SER A 85 -8.25 -9.87 -16.41
C SER A 85 -7.98 -9.97 -17.91
N LYS A 86 -7.04 -9.18 -18.44
CA LYS A 86 -6.58 -9.30 -19.83
C LYS A 86 -5.65 -10.51 -20.02
N GLN A 87 -4.92 -10.90 -18.98
CA GLN A 87 -3.96 -12.01 -19.02
C GLN A 87 -4.62 -13.40 -19.24
N GLY A 88 -5.87 -13.58 -18.81
CA GLY A 88 -6.63 -14.84 -19.00
C GLY A 88 -6.97 -15.19 -20.45
N GLN A 89 -6.76 -14.28 -21.40
CA GLN A 89 -7.02 -14.49 -22.84
C GLN A 89 -5.75 -14.88 -23.64
N GLY A 90 -4.69 -15.35 -22.97
CA GLY A 90 -3.55 -16.02 -23.63
C GLY A 90 -2.47 -15.11 -24.23
N GLY A 91 -2.45 -13.82 -23.91
CA GLY A 91 -1.56 -12.84 -24.57
C GLY A 91 -0.29 -12.43 -23.83
N TYR A 92 -0.09 -12.77 -22.56
CA TYR A 92 1.02 -12.20 -21.78
C TYR A 92 1.57 -13.14 -20.68
N ASP A 93 2.76 -13.69 -20.91
CA ASP A 93 3.59 -14.28 -19.86
C ASP A 93 4.38 -13.19 -19.16
N LYS A 94 4.27 -13.14 -17.82
CA LYS A 94 4.94 -12.12 -17.02
C LYS A 94 6.46 -12.31 -17.16
N PRO A 95 7.22 -11.35 -17.72
CA PRO A 95 8.66 -11.49 -17.83
C PRO A 95 9.27 -11.64 -16.42
N GLN A 96 10.10 -12.67 -16.22
CA GLN A 96 10.68 -13.00 -14.92
C GLN A 96 11.80 -12.04 -14.50
N THR A 97 12.33 -11.24 -15.42
CA THR A 97 13.41 -10.28 -15.17
C THR A 97 13.19 -9.00 -15.96
N ALA A 98 13.67 -7.87 -15.42
CA ALA A 98 13.57 -6.55 -16.03
C ALA A 98 14.68 -6.28 -17.06
N GLU A 99 15.13 -7.31 -17.78
CA GLU A 99 16.21 -7.19 -18.74
C GLU A 99 15.67 -7.05 -20.16
N ARG A 100 16.30 -6.15 -20.91
CA ARG A 100 16.19 -6.00 -22.36
C ARG A 100 17.47 -6.52 -22.98
#